data_AF-A0A1C7D9E1-F1
#
_entry.id   AF-A0A1C7D9E1-F1
#
_cell.length_a   1.000
_cell.length_b   1.000
_cell.length_c   1.000
_cell.angle_alpha   90.00
_cell.angle_beta   90.00
_cell.angle_gamma   90.00
#
_symmetry.space_group_name_H-M   'P 1'
#
loop_
_entity.id
_entity.type
_entity.pdbx_description
1 polymer ?
#
loop_
_entity_poly.entity_id
_entity_poly.type
_entity_poly.pdbx_seq_one_letter_code
_entity_poly.pdbx_strand_id
1 'polypeptide(L)'
;MLRLKGTIVLKIFLRFWPAALLLLAFQWTPAAAQPSRGNTGPRPTVTFAPGANDLVDFDFAQQSVEQQIPLIYRGDRAQRKGYWKASRFAGCAVRLSESRAKQMLDSFFAGVKETSTLETRYYERFDTCAPVSGLVDTNFVRGSMAEIFVTKMYPASSFRPVGSEAELLAFLGSVEARNASAGDILTTLQLGYQCRVALSPYLARDVLDHEVGSAQERDTLEEFYADTPLCDRFFGRGERLTHWFERGFTARALYYLQMFSSAKDAS
;
A
#
# COMPACT_ATOMS: atom_id res chain seq x y z
N MET A 1 -35.36 -7.81 -79.76
CA MET A 1 -35.53 -9.13 -80.41
C MET A 1 -34.81 -10.18 -79.58
N LEU A 2 -35.53 -11.26 -79.18
CA LEU A 2 -35.09 -12.61 -78.76
C LEU A 2 -33.92 -12.79 -77.77
N ARG A 3 -33.87 -13.78 -76.86
CA ARG A 3 -34.75 -14.74 -76.18
C ARG A 3 -33.76 -15.63 -75.37
N LEU A 4 -34.00 -15.88 -74.07
CA LEU A 4 -33.71 -17.08 -73.23
C LEU A 4 -32.27 -17.70 -73.26
N LYS A 5 -31.70 -18.42 -72.28
CA LYS A 5 -32.14 -19.22 -71.11
C LYS A 5 -30.87 -19.75 -70.39
N GLY A 6 -30.97 -20.13 -69.11
CA GLY A 6 -30.01 -21.03 -68.43
C GLY A 6 -29.61 -20.53 -67.03
N THR A 7 -30.46 -20.62 -66.01
CA THR A 7 -30.70 -21.78 -65.11
C THR A 7 -29.50 -22.20 -64.23
N ILE A 8 -29.38 -21.51 -63.10
CA ILE A 8 -29.14 -21.95 -61.71
C ILE A 8 -28.87 -23.45 -61.49
N VAL A 9 -27.71 -23.79 -60.89
CA VAL A 9 -27.60 -24.80 -59.82
C VAL A 9 -26.50 -24.36 -58.83
N LEU A 10 -26.88 -23.65 -57.77
CA LEU A 10 -26.04 -23.40 -56.60
C LEU A 10 -26.27 -24.57 -55.62
N LYS A 11 -25.33 -25.52 -55.55
CA LYS A 11 -25.38 -26.63 -54.57
C LYS A 11 -25.04 -26.10 -53.18
N ILE A 12 -26.10 -25.77 -52.44
CA ILE A 12 -26.10 -25.59 -50.98
C ILE A 12 -25.91 -26.97 -50.35
N PHE A 13 -24.71 -27.25 -49.83
CA PHE A 13 -24.50 -28.36 -48.91
C PHE A 13 -24.78 -27.88 -47.48
N LEU A 14 -26.06 -27.98 -47.10
CA LEU A 14 -26.49 -28.02 -45.70
C LEU A 14 -26.02 -29.36 -45.11
N ARG A 15 -24.83 -29.37 -44.51
CA ARG A 15 -24.46 -30.44 -43.58
C ARG A 15 -24.87 -30.02 -42.18
N PHE A 16 -26.02 -30.57 -41.79
CA PHE A 16 -26.48 -30.71 -40.43
C PHE A 16 -25.34 -31.21 -39.53
N TRP A 17 -24.88 -30.35 -38.62
CA TRP A 17 -24.20 -30.77 -37.42
C TRP A 17 -25.19 -30.64 -36.27
N PRO A 18 -25.50 -31.75 -35.56
CA PRO A 18 -26.38 -31.68 -34.41
C PRO A 18 -25.69 -30.85 -33.33
N ALA A 19 -26.46 -29.94 -32.75
CA ALA A 19 -26.14 -29.19 -31.56
C ALA A 19 -25.78 -30.16 -30.42
N ALA A 20 -24.48 -30.39 -30.20
CA ALA A 20 -23.97 -30.83 -28.92
C ALA A 20 -23.91 -29.58 -28.02
N LEU A 21 -25.06 -29.27 -27.44
CA LEU A 21 -25.22 -28.29 -26.38
C LEU A 21 -24.58 -28.90 -25.13
N LEU A 22 -23.25 -28.87 -25.08
CA LEU A 22 -22.47 -29.11 -23.86
C LEU A 22 -22.74 -27.91 -22.94
N LEU A 23 -23.81 -28.04 -22.16
CA LEU A 23 -23.95 -27.40 -20.87
C LEU A 23 -22.77 -27.85 -20.01
N LEU A 24 -21.62 -27.20 -20.18
CA LEU A 24 -20.68 -27.05 -19.10
C LEU A 24 -21.43 -26.23 -18.06
N ALA A 25 -22.05 -26.94 -17.12
CA ALA A 25 -22.25 -26.40 -15.80
C ALA A 25 -20.88 -25.94 -15.33
N PHE A 26 -20.59 -24.66 -15.53
CA PHE A 26 -19.63 -23.93 -14.73
C PHE A 26 -20.21 -24.01 -13.32
N GLN A 27 -19.90 -25.11 -12.65
CA GLN A 27 -20.05 -25.21 -11.22
C GLN A 27 -19.14 -24.11 -10.70
N TRP A 28 -19.75 -22.97 -10.36
CA TRP A 28 -19.19 -22.06 -9.40
C TRP A 28 -19.00 -22.89 -8.14
N THR A 29 -17.83 -23.53 -8.02
CA THR A 29 -17.29 -23.81 -6.70
C THR A 29 -17.31 -22.46 -6.00
N PRO A 30 -18.12 -22.26 -4.95
CA PRO A 30 -17.88 -21.12 -4.08
C PRO A 30 -16.40 -21.21 -3.73
N ALA A 31 -15.67 -20.12 -3.94
CA ALA A 31 -14.31 -20.01 -3.46
C ALA A 31 -14.36 -20.50 -2.02
N ALA A 32 -13.77 -21.66 -1.76
CA ALA A 32 -13.55 -22.09 -0.40
C ALA A 32 -12.78 -20.93 0.21
N ALA A 33 -13.42 -20.23 1.16
CA ALA A 33 -12.76 -19.24 1.97
C ALA A 33 -11.47 -19.93 2.42
N GLN A 34 -10.33 -19.47 1.88
CA GLN A 34 -9.06 -19.94 2.37
C GLN A 34 -9.12 -19.60 3.86
N PRO A 35 -8.93 -20.57 4.77
CA PRO A 35 -8.85 -20.23 6.16
C PRO A 35 -7.74 -19.20 6.26
N SER A 36 -8.12 -17.96 6.58
CA SER A 36 -7.20 -16.94 7.05
C SER A 36 -6.34 -17.67 8.05
N ARG A 37 -5.03 -17.74 7.78
CA ARG A 37 -4.08 -18.42 8.64
C ARG A 37 -4.06 -17.61 9.93
N GLY A 38 -5.01 -17.93 10.79
CA GLY A 38 -5.16 -17.41 12.12
C GLY A 38 -3.92 -17.85 12.86
N ASN A 39 -2.98 -16.92 12.97
CA ASN A 39 -1.96 -17.00 13.97
C ASN A 39 -2.68 -16.75 15.31
N THR A 40 -3.34 -17.77 15.85
CA THR A 40 -4.07 -17.75 17.13
C THR A 40 -3.11 -17.76 18.32
N GLY A 41 -1.99 -17.05 18.20
CA GLY A 41 -1.18 -16.71 19.35
C GLY A 41 -1.98 -15.78 20.27
N PRO A 42 -1.72 -15.78 21.58
CA PRO A 42 -2.33 -14.81 22.48
C PRO A 42 -2.05 -13.40 21.95
N ARG A 43 -3.13 -12.66 21.66
CA ARG A 43 -3.05 -11.25 21.24
C ARG A 43 -2.25 -10.49 22.31
N PRO A 44 -1.14 -9.81 21.98
CA PRO A 44 -0.52 -8.91 22.93
C PRO A 44 -1.53 -7.81 23.25
N THR A 45 -2.10 -7.86 24.45
CA THR A 45 -2.97 -6.79 24.93
C THR A 45 -2.04 -5.70 25.46
N VAL A 46 -1.68 -4.75 24.59
CA VAL A 46 -1.01 -3.52 25.05
C VAL A 46 -2.05 -2.78 25.88
N THR A 47 -1.99 -2.98 27.19
CA THR A 47 -2.93 -2.39 28.14
C THR A 47 -2.33 -1.07 28.59
N PHE A 48 -2.84 0.02 28.01
CA PHE A 48 -2.41 1.36 28.39
C PHE A 48 -2.94 1.67 29.79
N ALA A 49 -2.11 2.27 30.64
CA ALA A 49 -2.55 2.73 31.95
C ALA A 49 -3.67 3.79 31.78
N PRO A 50 -4.70 3.81 32.65
CA PRO A 50 -5.72 4.85 32.60
C PRO A 50 -5.05 6.21 32.86
N GLY A 51 -4.95 7.04 31.82
CA GLY A 51 -4.18 8.30 31.86
C GLY A 51 -3.09 8.41 30.79
N ALA A 52 -2.77 7.35 30.05
CA ALA A 52 -1.83 7.38 28.92
C ALA A 52 -2.38 8.07 27.65
N ASN A 53 -3.16 9.13 27.82
CA ASN A 53 -3.44 10.08 26.74
C ASN A 53 -2.14 10.78 26.26
N ASP A 54 -1.07 10.68 27.06
CA ASP A 54 0.27 11.24 26.81
C ASP A 54 1.17 10.37 25.94
N LEU A 55 0.63 9.32 25.28
CA LEU A 55 1.44 8.40 24.46
C LEU A 55 2.31 9.12 23.43
N VAL A 56 1.94 10.30 22.97
CA VAL A 56 2.96 11.26 22.60
C VAL A 56 2.36 12.64 22.81
N ASP A 57 3.05 13.51 23.54
CA ASP A 57 2.80 14.97 23.57
C ASP A 57 3.22 15.60 22.22
N PHE A 58 2.87 14.93 21.12
CA PHE A 58 2.82 15.55 19.82
C PHE A 58 1.54 16.37 19.86
N ASP A 59 1.69 17.66 20.11
CA ASP A 59 0.65 18.68 20.03
C ASP A 59 0.18 18.79 18.57
N PHE A 60 -0.49 17.72 18.10
CA PHE A 60 -1.08 17.62 16.78
C PHE A 60 -2.30 18.49 16.79
N ALA A 61 -2.22 19.65 16.15
CA ALA A 61 -3.39 20.44 15.85
C ALA A 61 -4.32 19.61 14.94
N GLN A 62 -5.21 18.82 15.53
CA GLN A 62 -6.20 17.97 14.87
C GLN A 62 -7.00 18.75 13.82
N GLN A 63 -7.18 20.06 14.04
CA GLN A 63 -7.77 21.02 13.11
C GLN A 63 -7.02 21.19 11.78
N SER A 64 -5.70 20.96 11.72
CA SER A 64 -4.90 21.14 10.49
C SER A 64 -5.08 19.98 9.49
N VAL A 65 -5.30 18.76 10.00
CA VAL A 65 -5.51 17.56 9.18
C VAL A 65 -6.86 17.65 8.47
N GLU A 66 -7.92 18.03 9.19
CA GLU A 66 -9.29 18.15 8.63
C GLU A 66 -9.38 19.14 7.46
N GLN A 67 -8.57 20.20 7.47
CA GLN A 67 -8.56 21.22 6.41
C GLN A 67 -7.74 20.84 5.17
N GLN A 68 -6.76 19.93 5.30
CA GLN A 68 -5.83 19.57 4.22
C GLN A 68 -6.14 18.22 3.55
N ILE A 69 -6.94 17.38 4.21
CA ILE A 69 -7.47 16.10 3.70
C ILE A 69 -7.93 16.25 2.23
N PRO A 70 -8.79 17.21 1.84
CA PRO A 70 -9.27 17.37 0.47
C PRO A 70 -8.18 17.55 -0.61
N LEU A 71 -6.99 18.04 -0.24
CA LEU A 71 -5.86 18.22 -1.18
C LEU A 71 -5.18 16.89 -1.54
N ILE A 72 -5.27 15.89 -0.65
CA ILE A 72 -4.77 14.53 -0.89
C ILE A 72 -5.74 13.77 -1.81
N TYR A 73 -7.06 14.04 -1.73
CA TYR A 73 -8.10 13.47 -2.61
C TYR A 73 -8.11 14.12 -4.00
N ARG A 74 -7.01 14.01 -4.75
CA ARG A 74 -7.11 14.04 -6.21
C ARG A 74 -8.02 12.87 -6.61
N GLY A 75 -9.07 13.10 -7.40
CA GLY A 75 -10.06 12.06 -7.70
C GLY A 75 -9.42 10.71 -8.08
N ASP A 76 -10.02 9.61 -7.60
CA ASP A 76 -9.48 8.23 -7.61
C ASP A 76 -8.73 7.83 -8.90
N ARG A 77 -9.25 8.24 -10.07
CA ARG A 77 -8.62 8.00 -11.38
C ARG A 77 -7.21 8.58 -11.50
N ALA A 78 -6.97 9.80 -11.01
CA ALA A 78 -5.68 10.46 -11.08
C ALA A 78 -4.66 9.81 -10.14
N GLN A 79 -5.09 9.46 -8.93
CA GLN A 79 -4.26 8.74 -7.97
C GLN A 79 -3.92 7.34 -8.45
N ARG A 80 -4.89 6.60 -8.99
CA ARG A 80 -4.65 5.30 -9.66
C ARG A 80 -3.54 5.40 -10.71
N LYS A 81 -3.63 6.38 -11.61
CA LYS A 81 -2.59 6.59 -12.64
C LYS A 81 -1.24 6.93 -12.01
N GLY A 82 -1.24 7.76 -10.97
CA GLY A 82 -0.03 8.13 -10.22
C GLY A 82 0.63 6.92 -9.56
N TYR A 83 -0.15 6.11 -8.84
CA TYR A 83 0.28 4.86 -8.22
C TYR A 83 0.91 3.93 -9.25
N TRP A 84 0.21 3.57 -10.33
CA TRP A 84 0.76 2.64 -11.32
C TRP A 84 2.04 3.14 -11.99
N LYS A 85 2.15 4.46 -12.22
CA LYS A 85 3.39 5.06 -12.73
C LYS A 85 4.52 4.92 -11.71
N ALA A 86 4.24 5.17 -10.44
CA ALA A 86 5.18 5.02 -9.34
C ALA A 86 5.62 3.57 -9.13
N SER A 87 4.69 2.62 -9.16
CA SER A 87 4.97 1.20 -9.01
C SER A 87 5.86 0.67 -10.13
N ARG A 88 5.60 1.08 -11.38
CA ARG A 88 6.46 0.74 -12.52
C ARG A 88 7.87 1.34 -12.38
N PHE A 89 7.94 2.62 -12.00
CA PHE A 89 9.22 3.29 -11.76
C PHE A 89 10.02 2.59 -10.64
N ALA A 90 9.40 2.39 -9.48
CA ALA A 90 10.00 1.73 -8.32
C ALA A 90 10.47 0.30 -8.66
N GLY A 91 9.65 -0.47 -9.38
CA GLY A 91 10.01 -1.81 -9.85
C GLY A 91 11.27 -1.82 -10.72
N CYS A 92 11.38 -0.86 -11.64
CA CYS A 92 12.57 -0.70 -12.47
C CYS A 92 13.79 -0.20 -11.67
N ALA A 93 13.61 0.81 -10.83
CA ALA A 93 14.70 1.42 -10.06
C ALA A 93 15.29 0.45 -9.03
N VAL A 94 14.45 -0.29 -8.30
CA VAL A 94 14.89 -1.35 -7.36
C VAL A 94 15.68 -2.43 -8.11
N ARG A 95 15.23 -2.85 -9.30
CA ARG A 95 15.94 -3.84 -10.12
C ARG A 95 17.30 -3.34 -10.61
N LEU A 96 17.42 -2.05 -10.94
CA LEU A 96 18.68 -1.46 -11.39
C LEU A 96 19.65 -1.23 -10.22
N SER A 97 19.14 -0.84 -9.04
CA SER A 97 19.97 -0.63 -7.85
C SER A 97 19.13 -0.69 -6.57
N GLU A 98 19.20 -1.85 -5.92
CA GLU A 98 18.54 -2.08 -4.62
C GLU A 98 19.01 -1.10 -3.54
N SER A 99 20.33 -0.93 -3.41
CA SER A 99 20.95 -0.08 -2.39
C SER A 99 20.55 1.38 -2.52
N ARG A 100 20.46 1.90 -3.75
CA ARG A 100 20.00 3.29 -3.98
C ARG A 100 18.52 3.45 -3.75
N ALA A 101 17.70 2.46 -4.09
CA ALA A 101 16.28 2.49 -3.77
C ALA A 101 16.05 2.48 -2.24
N LYS A 102 16.84 1.71 -1.48
CA LYS A 102 16.86 1.79 -0.01
C LYS A 102 17.27 3.18 0.46
N GLN A 103 18.38 3.72 -0.05
CA GLN A 103 18.83 5.08 0.28
C GLN A 103 17.77 6.16 -0.02
N MET A 104 17.01 6.04 -1.12
CA MET A 104 15.92 6.96 -1.47
C MET A 104 14.71 6.83 -0.55
N LEU A 105 14.42 5.62 -0.09
CA LEU A 105 13.39 5.35 0.90
C LEU A 105 13.79 5.95 2.26
N ASP A 106 15.04 5.75 2.66
CA ASP A 106 15.59 6.16 3.96
C ASP A 106 16.01 7.65 4.00
N SER A 107 16.18 8.33 2.85
CA SER A 107 16.61 9.73 2.78
C SER A 107 15.60 10.73 3.33
N PHE A 108 14.34 10.30 3.52
CA PHE A 108 13.29 11.10 4.15
C PHE A 108 13.60 11.45 5.61
N PHE A 109 14.45 10.66 6.27
CA PHE A 109 14.83 10.85 7.69
C PHE A 109 16.04 11.76 7.91
N ALA A 110 16.76 12.13 6.84
CA ALA A 110 18.06 12.81 6.97
C ALA A 110 17.97 14.34 7.15
N GLY A 111 16.77 14.93 7.29
CA GLY A 111 16.62 16.36 7.65
C GLY A 111 17.16 17.37 6.62
N VAL A 112 17.46 16.95 5.39
CA VAL A 112 18.20 17.81 4.45
C VAL A 112 17.26 18.69 3.63
N LYS A 113 17.52 20.00 3.60
CA LYS A 113 17.04 20.92 2.54
C LYS A 113 17.39 20.43 1.12
N GLU A 114 18.30 19.45 1.01
CA GLU A 114 18.68 18.76 -0.23
C GLU A 114 17.75 17.60 -0.61
N THR A 115 16.70 17.29 0.15
CA THR A 115 15.77 16.19 -0.20
C THR A 115 15.19 16.35 -1.60
N SER A 116 14.72 17.55 -1.97
CA SER A 116 14.24 17.80 -3.34
C SER A 116 15.33 17.62 -4.41
N THR A 117 16.58 17.97 -4.10
CA THR A 117 17.73 17.85 -5.01
C THR A 117 18.21 16.41 -5.14
N LEU A 118 18.20 15.65 -4.04
CA LEU A 118 18.47 14.22 -4.01
C LEU A 118 17.40 13.43 -4.75
N GLU A 119 16.12 13.77 -4.55
CA GLU A 119 14.99 13.17 -5.27
C GLU A 119 15.08 13.47 -6.76
N THR A 120 15.35 14.73 -7.15
CA THR A 120 15.53 15.11 -8.56
C THR A 120 16.69 14.34 -9.19
N ARG A 121 17.86 14.32 -8.55
CA ARG A 121 19.03 13.54 -9.02
C ARG A 121 18.74 12.05 -9.09
N TYR A 122 17.91 11.53 -8.19
CA TYR A 122 17.48 10.14 -8.21
C TYR A 122 16.63 9.88 -9.46
N TYR A 123 15.61 10.71 -9.71
CA TYR A 123 14.76 10.55 -10.89
C TYR A 123 15.52 10.74 -12.21
N GLU A 124 16.43 11.71 -12.30
CA GLU A 124 17.32 11.91 -13.45
C GLU A 124 18.18 10.68 -13.73
N ARG A 125 18.72 10.06 -12.67
CA ARG A 125 19.56 8.87 -12.79
C ARG A 125 18.79 7.64 -13.28
N PHE A 126 17.51 7.58 -12.98
CA PHE A 126 16.61 6.48 -13.35
C PHE A 126 15.58 6.92 -14.40
N ASP A 127 15.93 7.89 -15.25
CA ASP A 127 15.08 8.41 -16.33
C ASP A 127 14.59 7.31 -17.30
N THR A 128 15.41 6.27 -17.50
CA THR A 128 15.06 5.06 -18.26
C THR A 128 13.89 4.27 -17.66
N CYS A 129 13.62 4.40 -16.36
CA CYS A 129 12.51 3.73 -15.67
C CYS A 129 11.17 4.46 -15.82
N ALA A 130 11.19 5.79 -16.01
CA ALA A 130 10.03 6.58 -16.36
C ALA A 130 10.51 7.88 -17.04
N PRO A 131 10.23 8.10 -18.34
CA PRO A 131 10.68 9.31 -19.01
C PRO A 131 10.14 10.56 -18.30
N VAL A 132 11.02 11.57 -18.22
CA VAL A 132 10.94 12.81 -17.42
C VAL A 132 9.65 13.62 -17.61
N SER A 133 8.83 13.32 -18.64
CA SER A 133 7.59 14.02 -18.99
C SER A 133 6.43 13.91 -17.98
N GLY A 134 6.65 13.35 -16.79
CA GLY A 134 5.72 13.56 -15.70
C GLY A 134 6.32 13.27 -14.34
N LEU A 135 6.35 14.28 -13.49
CA LEU A 135 6.64 14.14 -12.07
C LEU A 135 5.75 13.03 -11.49
N VAL A 136 6.37 12.00 -10.93
CA VAL A 136 5.68 10.94 -10.18
C VAL A 136 5.60 11.40 -8.73
N ASP A 137 4.46 11.18 -8.08
CA ASP A 137 4.32 11.52 -6.66
C ASP A 137 5.31 10.70 -5.82
N THR A 138 6.22 11.37 -5.13
CA THR A 138 7.27 10.73 -4.32
C THR A 138 6.68 9.82 -3.25
N ASN A 139 5.48 10.11 -2.71
CA ASN A 139 4.85 9.24 -1.72
C ASN A 139 4.46 7.89 -2.32
N PHE A 140 3.91 7.87 -3.54
CA PHE A 140 3.63 6.63 -4.25
C PHE A 140 4.91 5.90 -4.63
N VAL A 141 5.97 6.61 -4.99
CA VAL A 141 7.28 6.00 -5.33
C VAL A 141 7.86 5.29 -4.11
N ARG A 142 7.95 5.99 -2.98
CA ARG A 142 8.44 5.42 -1.72
C ARG A 142 7.56 4.28 -1.22
N GLY A 143 6.24 4.45 -1.28
CA GLY A 143 5.26 3.38 -1.00
C GLY A 143 5.52 2.13 -1.82
N SER A 144 5.66 2.29 -3.14
CA SER A 144 5.92 1.19 -4.05
C SER A 144 7.30 0.54 -3.83
N MET A 145 8.35 1.32 -3.53
CA MET A 145 9.67 0.78 -3.20
C MET A 145 9.60 -0.08 -1.92
N ALA A 146 8.96 0.45 -0.88
CA ALA A 146 8.77 -0.26 0.37
C ALA A 146 7.97 -1.56 0.16
N GLU A 147 6.90 -1.51 -0.65
CA GLU A 147 6.09 -2.68 -0.99
C GLU A 147 6.93 -3.75 -1.68
N ILE A 148 7.78 -3.37 -2.64
CA ILE A 148 8.70 -4.30 -3.31
C ILE A 148 9.67 -4.93 -2.30
N PHE A 149 10.23 -4.16 -1.38
CA PHE A 149 11.15 -4.71 -0.37
C PHE A 149 10.43 -5.65 0.60
N VAL A 150 9.28 -5.24 1.11
CA VAL A 150 8.48 -6.04 2.03
C VAL A 150 8.03 -7.35 1.40
N THR A 151 7.48 -7.30 0.19
CA THR A 151 6.91 -8.49 -0.47
C THR A 151 7.99 -9.44 -1.01
N LYS A 152 9.17 -8.94 -1.39
CA LYS A 152 10.24 -9.79 -1.97
C LYS A 152 11.30 -10.24 -0.98
N MET A 153 11.64 -9.40 0.01
CA MET A 153 12.80 -9.66 0.88
C MET A 153 12.41 -10.24 2.23
N TYR A 154 11.19 -9.96 2.71
CA TYR A 154 10.78 -10.31 4.06
C TYR A 154 9.62 -11.32 4.02
N PRO A 155 9.79 -12.54 4.56
CA PRO A 155 8.68 -13.49 4.63
C PRO A 155 7.60 -12.94 5.56
N ALA A 156 6.32 -13.23 5.29
CA ALA A 156 5.22 -12.75 6.12
C ALA A 156 5.37 -13.11 7.62
N SER A 157 6.05 -14.22 7.92
CA SER A 157 6.34 -14.67 9.28
C SER A 157 7.46 -13.91 9.99
N SER A 158 8.23 -13.04 9.32
CA SER A 158 9.28 -12.24 9.99
C SER A 158 8.71 -11.06 10.75
N PHE A 159 7.50 -10.60 10.40
CA PHE A 159 6.89 -9.46 11.05
C PHE A 159 6.26 -9.85 12.37
N ARG A 160 6.70 -9.20 13.46
CA ARG A 160 6.21 -9.43 14.80
C ARG A 160 5.59 -8.14 15.34
N PRO A 161 4.44 -8.23 16.03
CA PRO A 161 3.88 -7.06 16.70
C PRO A 161 4.85 -6.58 17.80
N VAL A 162 4.82 -5.27 18.08
CA VAL A 162 5.55 -4.71 19.22
C VAL A 162 4.98 -5.29 20.53
N GLY A 163 5.86 -5.60 21.48
CA GLY A 163 5.49 -6.32 22.70
C GLY A 163 5.10 -5.43 23.87
N SER A 164 5.29 -4.11 23.77
CA SER A 164 5.02 -3.16 24.85
C SER A 164 4.71 -1.77 24.35
N GLU A 165 4.11 -0.96 25.21
CA GLU A 165 3.90 0.47 25.00
C GLU A 165 5.22 1.21 24.73
N ALA A 166 6.25 0.96 25.54
CA ALA A 166 7.57 1.58 25.35
C ALA A 166 8.18 1.25 23.97
N GLU A 167 7.98 0.02 23.49
CA GLU A 167 8.45 -0.39 22.17
C GLU A 167 7.65 0.27 21.03
N LEU A 168 6.33 0.42 21.20
CA LEU A 168 5.51 1.19 20.28
C LEU A 168 6.00 2.64 20.18
N LEU A 169 6.28 3.29 21.31
CA LEU A 169 6.79 4.66 21.34
C LEU A 169 8.18 4.77 20.74
N ALA A 170 9.07 3.81 21.01
CA ALA A 170 10.39 3.76 20.40
C ALA A 170 10.29 3.60 18.88
N PHE A 171 9.39 2.77 18.38
CA PHE A 171 9.17 2.60 16.95
C PHE A 171 8.62 3.89 16.31
N LEU A 172 7.56 4.48 16.88
CA LEU A 172 6.99 5.74 16.39
C LEU A 172 8.01 6.88 16.43
N GLY A 173 8.88 6.91 17.45
CA GLY A 173 9.96 7.88 17.59
C GLY A 173 11.18 7.61 16.69
N SER A 174 11.41 6.36 16.27
CA SER A 174 12.49 6.00 15.33
C SER A 174 12.22 6.54 13.92
N VAL A 175 10.95 6.76 13.61
CA VAL A 175 10.50 7.37 12.37
C VAL A 175 10.51 8.88 12.59
N GLU A 176 11.70 9.45 12.71
CA GLU A 176 11.84 10.90 12.75
C GLU A 176 11.52 11.48 11.38
N ALA A 177 10.25 11.81 11.14
CA ALA A 177 9.88 12.90 10.23
C ALA A 177 10.36 14.23 10.83
N ARG A 178 11.67 14.35 11.13
CA ARG A 178 12.31 15.53 11.69
C ARG A 178 12.39 16.58 10.58
N ASN A 179 11.29 17.31 10.46
CA ASN A 179 11.04 18.56 9.72
C ASN A 179 9.55 18.67 9.32
N ALA A 180 8.73 17.65 9.60
CA ALA A 180 7.30 17.81 9.55
C ALA A 180 6.91 18.78 10.66
N SER A 181 6.50 19.99 10.29
CA SER A 181 5.73 20.81 11.22
C SER A 181 4.56 19.95 11.69
N ALA A 182 4.11 20.12 12.94
CA ALA A 182 2.94 19.43 13.50
C ALA A 182 1.63 19.64 12.68
N GLY A 183 1.68 20.41 11.58
CA GLY A 183 0.61 20.58 10.59
C GLY A 183 0.85 19.91 9.23
N ASP A 184 1.86 19.06 9.05
CA ASP A 184 2.01 18.21 7.85
C ASP A 184 1.13 16.97 7.96
N ILE A 185 0.07 16.96 7.17
CA ILE A 185 -0.90 15.87 7.08
C ILE A 185 -0.26 14.54 6.66
N LEU A 186 0.73 14.53 5.76
CA LEU A 186 1.32 13.29 5.26
C LEU A 186 2.12 12.57 6.34
N THR A 187 2.79 13.34 7.19
CA THR A 187 3.50 12.80 8.35
C THR A 187 2.53 12.22 9.36
N THR A 188 1.45 12.93 9.68
CA THR A 188 0.42 12.45 10.62
C THR A 188 -0.20 11.13 10.14
N LEU A 189 -0.53 11.05 8.84
CA LEU A 189 -1.02 9.83 8.23
C LEU A 189 0.01 8.69 8.30
N GLN A 190 1.28 8.96 7.99
CA GLN A 190 2.33 7.95 8.06
C GLN A 190 2.51 7.41 9.49
N LEU A 191 2.46 8.26 10.51
CA LEU A 191 2.50 7.87 11.93
C LEU A 191 1.30 7.02 12.32
N GLY A 192 0.11 7.39 11.83
CA GLY A 192 -1.10 6.59 12.00
C GLY A 192 -0.91 5.16 11.47
N TYR A 193 -0.41 5.03 10.23
CA TYR A 193 -0.12 3.71 9.65
C TYR A 193 0.99 2.95 10.38
N GLN A 194 2.00 3.64 10.92
CA GLN A 194 3.03 3.00 11.73
C GLN A 194 2.48 2.46 13.04
N CYS A 195 1.64 3.23 13.72
CA CYS A 195 0.93 2.74 14.90
C CYS A 195 0.17 1.45 14.58
N ARG A 196 -0.61 1.44 13.49
CA ARG A 196 -1.38 0.25 13.10
C ARG A 196 -0.48 -0.93 12.77
N VAL A 197 0.53 -0.73 11.94
CA VAL A 197 1.46 -1.79 11.53
C VAL A 197 2.24 -2.35 12.71
N ALA A 198 2.64 -1.52 13.68
CA ALA A 198 3.34 -1.99 14.87
C ALA A 198 2.48 -2.94 15.70
N LEU A 199 1.18 -2.67 15.79
CA LEU A 199 0.23 -3.48 16.55
C LEU A 199 -0.21 -4.74 15.78
N SER A 200 -0.46 -4.61 14.47
CA SER A 200 -1.04 -5.68 13.65
C SER A 200 -0.31 -5.84 12.31
N PRO A 201 0.99 -6.20 12.32
CA PRO A 201 1.78 -6.27 11.09
C PRO A 201 1.36 -7.42 10.16
N TYR A 202 0.68 -8.43 10.69
CA TYR A 202 0.17 -9.54 9.91
C TYR A 202 -0.97 -9.10 8.97
N LEU A 203 -1.94 -8.31 9.47
CA LEU A 203 -3.00 -7.71 8.65
C LEU A 203 -2.42 -6.72 7.63
N ALA A 204 -1.45 -5.91 8.07
CA ALA A 204 -0.73 -5.03 7.15
C ALA A 204 -0.06 -5.81 6.00
N ARG A 205 0.54 -6.97 6.30
CA ARG A 205 1.16 -7.82 5.28
C ARG A 205 0.10 -8.43 4.36
N ASP A 206 -1.04 -8.83 4.91
CA ASP A 206 -2.17 -9.38 4.16
C ASP A 206 -2.82 -8.35 3.21
N VAL A 207 -2.94 -7.08 3.62
CA VAL A 207 -3.33 -5.96 2.73
C VAL A 207 -2.43 -5.95 1.49
N LEU A 208 -1.11 -6.13 1.67
CA LEU A 208 -0.16 -6.14 0.54
C LEU A 208 -0.23 -7.42 -0.31
N ASP A 209 -0.81 -8.51 0.18
CA ASP A 209 -1.01 -9.74 -0.60
C ASP A 209 -2.22 -9.67 -1.55
N HIS A 210 -3.11 -8.70 -1.34
CA HIS A 210 -4.28 -8.47 -2.19
C HIS A 210 -4.02 -7.46 -3.30
N GLU A 211 -4.81 -7.56 -4.38
CA GLU A 211 -4.79 -6.56 -5.44
C GLU A 211 -5.34 -5.24 -4.92
N VAL A 212 -4.62 -4.16 -5.21
CA VAL A 212 -4.98 -2.81 -4.84
C VAL A 212 -6.36 -2.40 -5.37
N GLY A 213 -7.25 -1.98 -4.47
CA GLY A 213 -8.63 -1.59 -4.73
C GLY A 213 -9.63 -2.75 -4.82
N SER A 214 -9.17 -3.99 -4.68
CA SER A 214 -10.03 -5.19 -4.67
C SER A 214 -10.96 -5.21 -3.44
N ALA A 215 -11.99 -6.07 -3.48
CA ALA A 215 -12.87 -6.27 -2.33
C ALA A 215 -12.10 -6.88 -1.14
N GLN A 216 -11.20 -7.82 -1.43
CA GLN A 216 -10.36 -8.48 -0.43
C GLN A 216 -9.44 -7.48 0.29
N GLU A 217 -8.77 -6.59 -0.45
CA GLU A 217 -7.94 -5.56 0.20
C GLU A 217 -8.78 -4.67 1.13
N ARG A 218 -10.01 -4.31 0.72
CA ARG A 218 -10.89 -3.49 1.55
C ARG A 218 -11.34 -4.23 2.81
N ASP A 219 -11.72 -5.49 2.69
CA ASP A 219 -12.14 -6.31 3.84
C ASP A 219 -10.98 -6.47 4.83
N THR A 220 -9.76 -6.73 4.35
CA THR A 220 -8.57 -6.79 5.20
C THR A 220 -8.23 -5.43 5.82
N LEU A 221 -8.41 -4.32 5.10
CA LEU A 221 -8.25 -2.97 5.66
C LEU A 221 -9.27 -2.70 6.77
N GLU A 222 -10.54 -3.11 6.62
CA GLU A 222 -11.55 -3.01 7.69
C GLU A 222 -11.13 -3.80 8.94
N GLU A 223 -10.64 -5.03 8.76
CA GLU A 223 -10.12 -5.84 9.87
C GLU A 223 -8.91 -5.16 10.52
N PHE A 224 -8.02 -4.59 9.72
CA PHE A 224 -6.85 -3.86 10.19
C PHE A 224 -7.24 -2.64 11.02
N TYR A 225 -8.27 -1.90 10.60
CA TYR A 225 -8.84 -0.80 11.37
C TYR A 225 -9.45 -1.26 12.69
N ALA A 226 -10.26 -2.31 12.65
CA ALA A 226 -10.92 -2.87 13.83
C ALA A 226 -9.94 -3.44 14.87
N ASP A 227 -8.79 -3.98 14.44
CA ASP A 227 -7.76 -4.52 15.32
C ASP A 227 -6.87 -3.42 15.94
N THR A 228 -6.90 -2.20 15.40
CA THR A 228 -6.01 -1.10 15.80
C THR A 228 -6.73 0.22 16.15
N PRO A 229 -7.82 0.21 16.94
CA PRO A 229 -8.67 1.39 17.17
C PRO A 229 -7.93 2.55 17.86
N LEU A 230 -6.88 2.27 18.64
CA LEU A 230 -6.06 3.27 19.32
C LEU A 230 -5.33 4.21 18.34
N CYS A 231 -5.08 3.75 17.12
CA CYS A 231 -4.39 4.50 16.09
C CYS A 231 -5.33 5.45 15.33
N ASP A 232 -6.64 5.38 15.56
CA ASP A 232 -7.63 6.25 14.91
C ASP A 232 -7.42 7.73 15.25
N ARG A 233 -6.77 8.04 16.38
CA ARG A 233 -6.44 9.41 16.80
C ARG A 233 -5.60 10.20 15.78
N PHE A 234 -4.85 9.51 14.91
CA PHE A 234 -4.03 10.13 13.86
C PHE A 234 -4.84 10.49 12.60
N PHE A 235 -6.06 9.98 12.48
CA PHE A 235 -6.92 10.19 11.34
C PHE A 235 -8.06 11.12 11.80
N GLY A 236 -8.18 12.30 11.20
CA GLY A 236 -9.29 13.23 11.49
C GLY A 236 -10.65 12.53 11.35
N ARG A 237 -11.73 13.12 11.88
CA ARG A 237 -13.04 12.47 11.96
C ARG A 237 -13.57 12.00 10.58
N GLY A 238 -13.33 10.73 10.24
CA GLY A 238 -14.14 9.96 9.29
C GLY A 238 -13.72 9.92 7.82
N GLU A 239 -12.70 10.66 7.37
CA GLU A 239 -12.27 10.57 5.96
C GLU A 239 -11.09 9.59 5.79
N ARG A 240 -11.39 8.43 5.19
CA ARG A 240 -10.39 7.42 4.84
C ARG A 240 -9.68 7.81 3.56
N LEU A 241 -8.36 7.67 3.56
CA LEU A 241 -7.55 7.84 2.36
C LEU A 241 -8.01 6.87 1.27
N THR A 242 -7.64 7.18 0.04
CA THR A 242 -7.83 6.20 -1.03
C THR A 242 -6.88 5.02 -0.87
N HIS A 243 -7.35 3.83 -1.21
CA HIS A 243 -6.60 2.57 -1.15
C HIS A 243 -5.16 2.66 -1.71
N TRP A 244 -4.91 3.49 -2.73
CA TRP A 244 -3.58 3.76 -3.27
C TRP A 244 -2.61 4.35 -2.23
N PHE A 245 -3.08 5.30 -1.42
CA PHE A 245 -2.31 5.89 -0.33
C PHE A 245 -2.22 4.95 0.86
N GLU A 246 -3.34 4.32 1.24
CA GLU A 246 -3.40 3.37 2.36
C GLU A 246 -2.35 2.26 2.19
N ARG A 247 -2.29 1.67 0.99
CA ARG A 247 -1.31 0.66 0.62
C ARG A 247 0.13 1.18 0.71
N GLY A 248 0.39 2.36 0.16
CA GLY A 248 1.72 2.98 0.18
C GLY A 248 2.21 3.27 1.61
N PHE A 249 1.35 3.80 2.47
CA PHE A 249 1.68 4.07 3.87
C PHE A 249 1.87 2.77 4.69
N THR A 250 1.02 1.77 4.45
CA THR A 250 1.12 0.43 5.05
C THR A 250 2.45 -0.23 4.70
N ALA A 251 2.82 -0.24 3.42
CA ALA A 251 4.07 -0.81 2.95
C ALA A 251 5.30 -0.13 3.54
N ARG A 252 5.32 1.21 3.60
CA ARG A 252 6.39 1.97 4.25
C ARG A 252 6.50 1.63 5.73
N ALA A 253 5.37 1.61 6.43
CA ALA A 253 5.34 1.28 7.85
C ALA A 253 5.89 -0.14 8.12
N LEU A 254 5.52 -1.13 7.30
CA LEU A 254 6.05 -2.50 7.42
C LEU A 254 7.55 -2.58 7.17
N TYR A 255 8.03 -1.89 6.14
CA TYR A 255 9.46 -1.81 5.86
C TYR A 255 10.23 -1.26 7.08
N TYR A 256 9.76 -0.17 7.69
CA TYR A 256 10.43 0.42 8.85
C TYR A 256 10.30 -0.44 10.10
N LEU A 257 9.17 -1.14 10.31
CA LEU A 257 9.04 -2.08 11.42
C LEU A 257 10.09 -3.19 11.35
N GLN A 258 10.33 -3.72 10.14
CA GLN A 258 11.37 -4.73 9.94
C GLN A 258 12.76 -4.18 10.24
N MET A 259 13.06 -2.95 9.81
CA MET A 259 14.35 -2.29 10.10
C MET A 259 14.53 -2.05 11.60
N PHE A 260 13.50 -1.56 12.28
CA PHE A 260 13.47 -1.35 13.73
C PHE A 260 13.72 -2.66 14.49
N SER A 261 13.01 -3.73 14.12
CA SER A 261 13.15 -5.04 14.75
C SER A 261 14.55 -5.61 14.56
N SER A 262 15.11 -5.48 13.35
CA SER A 262 16.46 -5.96 13.03
C SER A 262 17.55 -5.21 13.81
N ALA A 263 17.36 -3.91 14.04
CA ALA A 263 18.27 -3.11 14.85
C ALA A 263 18.24 -3.53 16.33
N LYS A 264 17.06 -3.85 16.85
CA LYS A 264 16.88 -4.37 18.23
C LYS A 264 17.53 -5.73 18.43
N ASP A 265 17.44 -6.63 17.44
CA ASP A 265 18.06 -7.96 17.52
C ASP A 265 19.60 -7.91 17.46
N ALA A 266 20.18 -6.80 17.00
CA ALA A 266 21.63 -6.60 16.88
C ALA A 266 22.27 -5.90 18.10
N SER A 267 21.46 -5.38 19.03
CA SER A 267 21.90 -4.68 20.26
C SER A 267 21.84 -5.59 21.48
#